data_AF-A0AA35R8T3-F1
#
_entry.id   AF-A0AA35R8T3-F1
#
_cell.length_a   1.000
_cell.length_b   1.000
_cell.length_c   1.000
_cell.angle_alpha   90.00
_cell.angle_beta   90.00
_cell.angle_gamma   90.00
#
_symmetry.space_group_name_H-M   'P 1'
#
loop_
_entity.id
_entity.type
_entity.pdbx_description
1 polymer ?
#
loop_
_entity_poly.entity_id
_entity_poly.type
_entity_poly.pdbx_seq_one_letter_code
_entity_poly.pdbx_strand_id
1 'polypeptide(L)'
;MALWNFGRLARIRHLLVSASTRTTSWWTHVEQGPPDAIFGLVEAFKKDPRPEKISLAIGAYRDANNKPFVLPTVRKASFMGIWHHMKLNLPLNECRVAIARYSYFTHHILSHFFSCACPIVCRACFTPQAKFWPGSKTIYLPNPSWPNHKPVFSSSGLEVKSYSYYDSSTCGLDSTGLYHDLQSLPEKSVVLFHACAHNPTGVDPKMAEWKEISRICKGFATGDLDNDAAGVRQLAADGHNLLLCQSFSKNLGLYGERVGAMTVLCSDPEEAKRVESQLKIIIRPLYSNPPINGARIATHILNTPALYNEW
;
A
#
# COMPACT_ATOMS: atom_id res chain seq x y z
N MET A 1 -70.17 49.44 -45.24
CA MET A 1 -69.07 50.13 -44.53
C MET A 1 -67.80 49.33 -44.76
N ALA A 2 -66.76 49.92 -45.33
CA ALA A 2 -65.46 49.26 -45.48
C ALA A 2 -64.68 49.35 -44.17
N LEU A 3 -63.84 48.34 -43.87
CA LEU A 3 -62.58 48.47 -43.12
C LEU A 3 -61.78 47.15 -43.15
N TRP A 4 -60.70 47.16 -43.93
CA TRP A 4 -59.38 46.56 -43.64
C TRP A 4 -59.30 45.10 -43.16
N ASN A 5 -58.52 44.28 -43.88
CA ASN A 5 -57.11 44.17 -43.46
C ASN A 5 -56.12 43.73 -44.54
N PHE A 6 -54.87 44.14 -44.35
CA PHE A 6 -53.74 43.91 -45.25
C PHE A 6 -53.25 42.45 -45.20
N GLY A 7 -52.85 41.93 -46.36
CA GLY A 7 -52.08 40.68 -46.40
C GLY A 7 -50.60 40.89 -46.03
N ARG A 8 -49.93 39.79 -45.67
CA ARG A 8 -48.46 39.66 -45.80
C ARG A 8 -48.09 38.18 -45.89
N LEU A 9 -47.21 37.85 -46.85
CA LEU A 9 -46.72 36.49 -47.06
C LEU A 9 -45.94 36.00 -45.82
N ALA A 10 -46.34 34.84 -45.29
CA ALA A 10 -45.54 34.13 -44.30
C ALA A 10 -44.30 33.53 -44.97
N ARG A 11 -43.13 34.15 -44.79
CA ARG A 11 -41.85 33.56 -45.19
C ARG A 11 -41.59 32.32 -44.34
N ILE A 12 -41.60 31.14 -44.96
CA ILE A 12 -41.07 29.91 -44.36
C ILE A 12 -39.56 30.11 -44.16
N ARG A 13 -39.15 30.44 -42.94
CA ARG A 13 -37.75 30.36 -42.52
C ARG A 13 -37.45 28.90 -42.22
N HIS A 14 -36.75 28.22 -43.13
CA HIS A 14 -36.09 26.97 -42.79
C HIS A 14 -35.10 27.23 -41.64
N LEU A 15 -35.42 26.71 -40.46
CA LEU A 15 -34.45 26.55 -39.38
C LEU A 15 -33.45 25.47 -39.81
N LEU A 16 -32.41 25.89 -40.51
CA LEU A 16 -31.17 25.11 -40.62
C LEU A 16 -30.56 25.04 -39.23
N VAL A 17 -30.96 24.02 -38.47
CA VAL A 17 -30.22 23.58 -37.29
C VAL A 17 -28.85 23.16 -37.79
N SER A 18 -27.86 24.01 -37.56
CA SER A 18 -26.46 23.65 -37.76
C SER A 18 -26.16 22.49 -36.81
N ALA A 19 -26.20 21.28 -37.34
CA ALA A 19 -25.75 20.10 -36.63
C ALA A 19 -24.25 20.31 -36.36
N SER A 20 -23.91 20.65 -35.12
CA SER A 20 -22.52 20.77 -34.69
C SER A 20 -21.87 19.40 -34.90
N THR A 21 -21.10 19.27 -35.97
CA THR A 21 -20.29 18.09 -36.27
C THR A 21 -19.15 18.06 -35.27
N ARG A 22 -19.46 17.63 -34.05
CA ARG A 22 -18.47 17.40 -33.00
C ARG A 22 -17.46 16.41 -33.56
N THR A 23 -16.19 16.79 -33.55
CA THR A 23 -15.09 15.90 -33.95
C THR A 23 -15.18 14.60 -33.16
N THR A 24 -14.82 13.49 -33.81
CA THR A 24 -14.77 12.17 -33.16
C THR A 24 -13.93 12.26 -31.89
N SER A 25 -14.46 11.76 -30.78
CA SER A 25 -13.77 11.76 -29.50
C SER A 25 -12.41 11.10 -29.62
N TRP A 26 -11.36 11.71 -29.06
CA TRP A 26 -10.02 11.12 -29.00
C TRP A 26 -10.02 9.74 -28.33
N TRP A 27 -11.03 9.46 -27.51
CA TRP A 27 -11.13 8.27 -26.66
C TRP A 27 -11.95 7.12 -27.27
N THR A 28 -12.35 7.19 -28.55
CA THR A 28 -13.16 6.13 -29.20
C THR A 28 -12.48 4.75 -29.26
N HIS A 29 -11.16 4.71 -29.11
CA HIS A 29 -10.35 3.48 -29.11
C HIS A 29 -10.03 2.96 -27.70
N VAL A 30 -10.51 3.63 -26.64
CA VAL A 30 -10.23 3.24 -25.26
C VAL A 30 -11.21 2.14 -24.85
N GLU A 31 -10.72 0.91 -24.77
CA GLU A 31 -11.49 -0.24 -24.31
C GLU A 31 -11.82 -0.16 -22.81
N GLN A 32 -12.92 -0.77 -22.41
CA GLN A 32 -13.29 -0.87 -21.01
C GLN A 32 -12.35 -1.85 -20.29
N GLY A 33 -11.58 -1.35 -19.33
CA GLY A 33 -10.69 -2.18 -18.51
C GLY A 33 -11.47 -3.23 -17.71
N PRO A 34 -10.85 -4.39 -17.40
CA PRO A 34 -11.50 -5.45 -16.63
C PRO A 34 -11.86 -4.94 -15.22
N PRO A 35 -13.02 -5.33 -14.66
CA PRO A 35 -13.40 -4.95 -13.31
C PRO A 35 -12.43 -5.58 -12.29
N ASP A 36 -12.01 -4.80 -11.30
CA ASP A 36 -11.28 -5.34 -10.15
C ASP A 36 -12.17 -6.35 -9.40
N ALA A 37 -11.62 -7.53 -9.10
CA ALA A 37 -12.37 -8.63 -8.52
C ALA A 37 -12.99 -8.29 -7.14
N ILE A 38 -12.32 -7.45 -6.33
CA ILE A 38 -12.83 -7.02 -5.03
C ILE A 38 -13.94 -5.98 -5.24
N PHE A 39 -13.74 -4.99 -6.12
CA PHE A 39 -14.77 -3.99 -6.39
C PHE A 39 -16.02 -4.57 -7.06
N GLY A 40 -15.87 -5.58 -7.92
CA GLY A 40 -17.00 -6.33 -8.49
C GLY A 40 -17.87 -7.01 -7.41
N LEU A 41 -17.23 -7.66 -6.42
CA LEU A 41 -17.94 -8.23 -5.27
C LEU A 41 -18.63 -7.16 -4.40
N VAL A 42 -18.02 -5.99 -4.24
CA VAL A 42 -18.62 -4.86 -3.52
C VAL A 42 -19.84 -4.30 -4.26
N GLU A 43 -19.81 -4.23 -5.59
CA GLU A 43 -20.97 -3.85 -6.38
C GLU A 43 -22.10 -4.88 -6.32
N ALA A 44 -21.77 -6.17 -6.44
CA ALA A 44 -22.75 -7.25 -6.29
C ALA A 44 -23.42 -7.19 -4.92
N PHE A 45 -22.63 -7.05 -3.85
CA PHE A 45 -23.13 -6.87 -2.48
C PHE A 45 -24.03 -5.64 -2.32
N LYS A 46 -23.72 -4.52 -2.99
CA LYS A 46 -24.59 -3.33 -2.96
C LYS A 46 -25.93 -3.58 -3.67
N LYS A 47 -25.91 -4.26 -4.82
CA LYS A 47 -27.08 -4.56 -5.67
C LYS A 47 -28.00 -5.64 -5.08
N ASP A 48 -27.48 -6.52 -4.22
CA ASP A 48 -28.25 -7.56 -3.53
C ASP A 48 -29.34 -6.95 -2.62
N PRO A 49 -30.64 -7.26 -2.79
CA PRO A 49 -31.72 -6.66 -2.00
C PRO A 49 -31.90 -7.31 -0.61
N ARG A 50 -31.25 -8.44 -0.31
CA ARG A 50 -31.47 -9.19 0.93
C ARG A 50 -31.05 -8.39 2.17
N PRO A 51 -31.88 -8.26 3.22
CA PRO A 51 -31.50 -7.54 4.44
C PRO A 51 -30.42 -8.28 5.26
N GLU A 52 -30.38 -9.61 5.20
CA GLU A 52 -29.43 -10.49 5.92
C GLU A 52 -28.07 -10.68 5.21
N LYS A 53 -27.80 -9.92 4.15
CA LYS A 53 -26.54 -10.04 3.39
C LYS A 53 -25.31 -9.65 4.22
N ILE A 54 -24.26 -10.47 4.14
CA ILE A 54 -22.96 -10.23 4.78
C ILE A 54 -21.89 -10.04 3.71
N SER A 55 -20.98 -9.06 3.88
CA SER A 55 -19.85 -8.84 2.98
C SER A 55 -18.56 -9.29 3.64
N LEU A 56 -17.92 -10.32 3.07
CA LEU A 56 -16.58 -10.79 3.45
C LEU A 56 -15.50 -10.30 2.46
N ALA A 57 -15.86 -9.45 1.50
CA ALA A 57 -14.98 -9.06 0.39
C ALA A 57 -13.97 -7.95 0.75
N ILE A 58 -14.31 -7.04 1.67
CA ILE A 58 -13.43 -5.93 2.05
C ILE A 58 -12.70 -6.27 3.35
N GLY A 59 -11.38 -6.42 3.29
CA GLY A 59 -10.49 -6.53 4.46
C GLY A 59 -10.35 -5.23 5.25
N ALA A 60 -11.45 -4.76 5.84
CA ALA A 60 -11.51 -3.60 6.73
C ALA A 60 -12.37 -3.91 7.96
N TYR A 61 -11.87 -3.59 9.15
CA TYR A 61 -12.54 -3.90 10.41
C TYR A 61 -13.95 -3.29 10.50
N ARG A 62 -14.81 -4.01 11.22
CA ARG A 62 -16.21 -3.69 11.47
C ARG A 62 -16.53 -3.91 12.94
N ASP A 63 -17.50 -3.16 13.44
CA ASP A 63 -18.08 -3.43 14.77
C ASP A 63 -19.07 -4.61 14.71
N ALA A 64 -19.61 -4.98 15.87
CA ALA A 64 -20.62 -6.04 16.00
C ALA A 64 -21.93 -5.75 15.22
N ASN A 65 -22.14 -4.53 14.72
CA ASN A 65 -23.28 -4.11 13.92
C ASN A 65 -22.92 -3.97 12.42
N ASN A 66 -21.78 -4.52 12.00
CA ASN A 66 -21.24 -4.42 10.63
C ASN A 66 -21.01 -2.97 10.14
N LYS A 67 -20.79 -2.01 11.05
CA LYS A 67 -20.45 -0.62 10.72
C LYS A 67 -18.93 -0.42 10.70
N PRO A 68 -18.39 0.55 9.93
CA PRO A 68 -16.96 0.88 9.97
C PRO A 68 -16.51 1.23 11.39
N PHE A 69 -15.52 0.50 11.91
CA PHE A 69 -15.00 0.73 13.24
C PHE A 69 -13.86 1.76 13.23
N VAL A 70 -14.00 2.82 14.03
CA VAL A 70 -12.97 3.85 14.25
C VAL A 70 -12.54 3.78 15.71
N LEU A 71 -11.27 3.43 15.94
CA LEU A 71 -10.71 3.17 17.27
C LEU A 71 -10.91 4.38 18.22
N PRO A 72 -11.15 4.15 19.52
CA PRO A 72 -11.25 5.23 20.52
C PRO A 72 -10.03 6.15 20.55
N THR A 73 -8.82 5.58 20.48
CA THR A 73 -7.54 6.30 20.43
C THR A 73 -7.42 7.21 19.21
N VAL A 74 -7.89 6.75 18.04
CA VAL A 74 -7.98 7.56 16.80
C VAL A 74 -8.94 8.73 16.97
N ARG A 75 -10.10 8.52 17.60
CA ARG A 75 -11.05 9.61 17.88
C ARG A 75 -10.43 10.66 18.81
N LYS A 76 -9.86 10.21 19.93
CA LYS A 76 -9.15 11.06 20.91
C LYS A 76 -8.05 11.90 20.23
N ALA A 77 -7.17 11.25 19.46
CA ALA A 77 -6.09 11.92 18.75
C ALA A 77 -6.58 12.90 17.66
N SER A 78 -7.69 12.58 16.98
CA SER A 78 -8.27 13.45 15.94
C SER A 78 -8.80 14.76 16.51
N PHE A 79 -9.48 14.73 17.66
CA PHE A 79 -10.01 15.96 18.29
C PHE A 79 -8.89 16.93 18.73
N MET A 80 -7.77 16.40 19.22
CA MET A 80 -6.62 17.22 19.64
C MET A 80 -5.83 17.78 18.44
N GLY A 81 -5.74 17.02 17.33
CA GLY A 81 -5.00 17.41 16.13
C GLY A 81 -5.56 18.63 15.37
N ILE A 82 -6.82 19.02 15.62
CA ILE A 82 -7.49 20.16 14.98
C ILE A 82 -6.91 21.51 15.46
N TRP A 83 -6.41 21.59 16.70
CA TRP A 83 -6.05 22.87 17.33
C TRP A 83 -4.59 23.29 17.16
N HIS A 84 -3.68 22.38 16.79
CA HIS A 84 -2.27 22.71 16.58
C HIS A 84 -1.93 23.04 15.12
N HIS A 85 -1.98 24.34 14.83
CA HIS A 85 -1.44 25.09 13.68
C HIS A 85 -1.42 24.44 12.27
N MET A 86 -1.93 25.20 11.29
CA MET A 86 -1.59 25.08 9.87
C MET A 86 -0.13 25.53 9.58
N LYS A 87 0.87 24.85 10.14
CA LYS A 87 2.26 25.02 9.68
C LYS A 87 2.45 24.23 8.38
N LEU A 88 2.81 24.92 7.29
CA LEU A 88 3.19 24.29 6.01
C LEU A 88 4.39 23.34 6.16
N ASN A 89 5.24 23.58 7.15
CA ASN A 89 6.32 22.69 7.51
C ASN A 89 5.73 21.42 8.15
N LEU A 90 5.60 20.37 7.34
CA LEU A 90 5.28 19.02 7.78
C LEU A 90 6.22 18.63 8.96
N PRO A 91 5.72 18.21 10.13
CA PRO A 91 6.54 17.72 11.25
C PRO A 91 7.06 16.29 10.95
N LEU A 92 7.72 16.13 9.79
CA LEU A 92 8.19 14.85 9.26
C LEU A 92 9.11 14.14 10.25
N ASN A 93 9.95 14.87 10.97
CA ASN A 93 10.95 14.29 11.86
C ASN A 93 10.32 13.61 13.08
N GLU A 94 9.30 14.21 13.69
CA GLU A 94 8.56 13.59 14.80
C GLU A 94 7.78 12.35 14.33
N CYS A 95 7.17 12.43 13.14
CA CYS A 95 6.48 11.30 12.52
C CYS A 95 7.44 10.14 12.20
N ARG A 96 8.64 10.46 11.69
CA ARG A 96 9.71 9.48 11.41
C ARG A 96 10.15 8.75 12.67
N VAL A 97 10.43 9.47 13.76
CA VAL A 97 10.92 8.87 15.00
C VAL A 97 9.88 7.95 15.64
N ALA A 98 8.61 8.38 15.68
CA ALA A 98 7.50 7.56 16.19
C ALA A 98 7.35 6.25 15.41
N ILE A 99 7.37 6.35 14.07
CA ILE A 99 7.21 5.19 13.19
C ILE A 99 8.47 4.32 13.20
N ALA A 100 9.68 4.88 13.26
CA ALA A 100 10.94 4.12 13.33
C ALA A 100 11.00 3.23 14.56
N ARG A 101 10.55 3.74 15.72
CA ARG A 101 10.40 2.94 16.96
C ARG A 101 9.44 1.76 16.74
N TYR A 102 8.39 1.96 15.96
CA TYR A 102 7.45 0.91 15.53
C TYR A 102 7.93 0.10 14.30
N SER A 103 9.02 0.48 13.63
CA SER A 103 9.65 -0.30 12.57
C SER A 103 10.53 -1.42 13.13
N TYR A 104 10.65 -1.53 14.46
CA TYR A 104 11.37 -2.59 15.18
C TYR A 104 12.89 -2.66 14.97
N PHE A 105 13.47 -1.68 14.28
CA PHE A 105 14.91 -1.55 14.13
C PHE A 105 15.43 -0.55 15.18
N THR A 106 16.49 -0.89 15.91
CA THR A 106 17.05 -0.05 17.00
C THR A 106 18.35 0.68 16.65
N HIS A 107 19.08 0.26 15.61
CA HIS A 107 20.37 0.83 15.22
C HIS A 107 20.49 1.10 13.70
N HIS A 108 21.13 2.22 13.34
CA HIS A 108 21.55 2.61 11.98
C HIS A 108 20.46 2.61 10.88
N ILE A 109 19.34 3.31 11.10
CA ILE A 109 18.17 3.28 10.20
C ILE A 109 17.90 4.63 9.54
N LEU A 110 17.58 4.60 8.24
CA LEU A 110 16.70 5.61 7.64
C LEU A 110 15.24 5.18 7.64
N SER A 111 14.49 5.75 8.57
CA SER A 111 13.05 5.83 8.45
C SER A 111 12.70 7.02 7.55
N HIS A 112 12.19 6.74 6.36
CA HIS A 112 11.61 7.76 5.51
C HIS A 112 10.10 7.81 5.66
N PHE A 113 9.61 8.99 6.02
CA PHE A 113 8.18 9.20 6.11
C PHE A 113 7.59 9.28 4.71
N PHE A 114 6.80 8.25 4.38
CA PHE A 114 5.87 8.24 3.25
C PHE A 114 4.49 8.00 3.84
N SER A 115 3.65 9.03 3.99
CA SER A 115 2.23 8.78 4.26
C SER A 115 1.65 8.05 3.06
N CYS A 116 1.56 6.73 3.13
CA CYS A 116 0.76 5.96 2.20
C CYS A 116 0.28 4.64 2.77
N ALA A 117 -1.04 4.51 2.80
CA ALA A 117 -1.63 3.30 2.29
C ALA A 117 -2.05 3.61 0.86
N CYS A 118 -1.65 2.81 -0.13
CA CYS A 118 -2.18 2.62 -1.49
C CYS A 118 -1.04 2.24 -2.47
N PRO A 119 -1.38 1.59 -3.60
CA PRO A 119 -0.41 1.14 -4.61
C PRO A 119 0.46 2.24 -5.22
N ILE A 120 -0.04 3.49 -5.25
CA ILE A 120 0.64 4.66 -5.84
C ILE A 120 2.04 4.88 -5.24
N VAL A 121 2.21 4.67 -3.93
CA VAL A 121 3.52 4.80 -3.29
C VAL A 121 4.31 3.50 -3.34
N CYS A 122 3.69 2.32 -3.43
CA CYS A 122 4.45 1.11 -3.76
C CYS A 122 5.21 1.29 -5.09
N ARG A 123 4.62 1.94 -6.11
CA ARG A 123 5.33 2.32 -7.33
C ARG A 123 6.56 3.22 -7.05
N ALA A 124 6.41 4.20 -6.16
CA ALA A 124 7.49 5.10 -5.71
C ALA A 124 8.57 4.37 -4.87
N CYS A 125 8.19 3.35 -4.11
CA CYS A 125 9.08 2.52 -3.28
C CYS A 125 9.94 1.57 -4.11
N PHE A 126 9.39 1.04 -5.21
CA PHE A 126 10.07 0.05 -6.05
C PHE A 126 10.68 0.61 -7.35
N THR A 127 10.38 1.86 -7.72
CA THR A 127 11.18 2.61 -8.72
C THR A 127 12.66 2.72 -8.32
N PRO A 128 13.03 2.99 -7.05
CA PRO A 128 14.39 2.84 -6.54
C PRO A 128 14.99 1.45 -6.79
N GLN A 129 14.24 0.37 -6.57
CA GLN A 129 14.72 -0.99 -6.86
C GLN A 129 15.00 -1.16 -8.36
N ALA A 130 14.02 -0.83 -9.21
CA ALA A 130 14.18 -0.89 -10.66
C ALA A 130 15.35 -0.03 -11.17
N LYS A 131 15.59 1.15 -10.58
CA LYS A 131 16.58 2.14 -11.02
C LYS A 131 17.99 1.95 -10.43
N PHE A 132 18.11 1.59 -9.15
CA PHE A 132 19.37 1.62 -8.41
C PHE A 132 19.86 0.24 -7.95
N TRP A 133 19.00 -0.79 -7.87
CA TRP A 133 19.47 -2.13 -7.53
C TRP A 133 20.38 -2.68 -8.63
N PRO A 134 21.64 -3.07 -8.34
CA PRO A 134 22.57 -3.58 -9.34
C PRO A 134 22.33 -5.06 -9.69
N GLY A 135 21.52 -5.77 -8.91
CA GLY A 135 21.16 -7.16 -9.15
C GLY A 135 19.94 -7.33 -10.07
N SER A 136 19.27 -8.47 -9.93
CA SER A 136 18.15 -8.84 -10.81
C SER A 136 17.00 -7.81 -10.78
N LYS A 137 16.39 -7.57 -11.95
CA LYS A 137 15.15 -6.80 -12.09
C LYS A 137 13.89 -7.67 -11.92
N THR A 138 14.07 -8.94 -11.53
CA THR A 138 13.00 -9.85 -11.14
C THR A 138 12.72 -9.73 -9.65
N ILE A 139 11.44 -9.61 -9.29
CA ILE A 139 10.95 -9.80 -7.93
C ILE A 139 10.14 -11.10 -7.83
N TYR A 140 10.37 -11.85 -6.76
CA TYR A 140 9.69 -13.11 -6.47
C TYR A 140 8.64 -12.89 -5.37
N LEU A 141 7.39 -13.25 -5.67
CA LEU A 141 6.24 -13.15 -4.76
C LEU A 141 5.82 -14.53 -4.24
N PRO A 142 5.23 -14.66 -3.03
CA PRO A 142 4.66 -15.94 -2.62
C PRO A 142 3.51 -16.34 -3.56
N ASN A 143 3.29 -17.64 -3.73
CA ASN A 143 2.16 -18.17 -4.48
C ASN A 143 1.10 -18.77 -3.53
N PRO A 144 -0.11 -18.17 -3.42
CA PRO A 144 -0.56 -16.90 -3.99
C PRO A 144 -0.04 -15.68 -3.20
N SER A 145 -0.33 -14.47 -3.67
CA SER A 145 -0.07 -13.22 -2.93
C SER A 145 -1.23 -12.22 -3.13
N TRP A 146 -1.19 -11.08 -2.43
CA TRP A 146 -2.16 -10.01 -2.60
C TRP A 146 -2.24 -9.60 -4.09
N PRO A 147 -3.42 -9.66 -4.75
CA PRO A 147 -3.53 -9.56 -6.22
C PRO A 147 -2.90 -8.29 -6.82
N ASN A 148 -2.86 -7.21 -6.05
CA ASN A 148 -2.31 -5.93 -6.48
C ASN A 148 -0.77 -5.85 -6.41
N HIS A 149 -0.05 -6.82 -5.81
CA HIS A 149 1.41 -6.86 -5.86
C HIS A 149 1.93 -6.92 -7.31
N LYS A 150 1.43 -7.84 -8.13
CA LYS A 150 1.86 -7.99 -9.53
C LYS A 150 1.74 -6.70 -10.35
N PRO A 151 0.58 -6.01 -10.46
CA PRO A 151 0.48 -4.77 -11.22
C PRO A 151 1.34 -3.63 -10.63
N VAL A 152 1.52 -3.57 -9.30
CA VAL A 152 2.47 -2.62 -8.67
C VAL A 152 3.88 -2.81 -9.23
N PHE A 153 4.44 -4.01 -9.11
CA PHE A 153 5.83 -4.27 -9.49
C PHE A 153 6.05 -4.17 -11.00
N SER A 154 5.14 -4.72 -11.81
CA SER A 154 5.19 -4.57 -13.26
C SER A 154 5.07 -3.12 -13.71
N SER A 155 4.24 -2.29 -13.06
CA SER A 155 4.16 -0.85 -13.38
C SER A 155 5.42 -0.06 -12.97
N SER A 156 6.24 -0.61 -12.07
CA SER A 156 7.58 -0.09 -11.71
C SER A 156 8.69 -0.57 -12.64
N GLY A 157 8.39 -1.41 -13.64
CA GLY A 157 9.37 -1.95 -14.58
C GLY A 157 10.14 -3.18 -14.05
N LEU A 158 9.59 -3.89 -13.07
CA LEU A 158 10.16 -5.15 -12.58
C LEU A 158 9.44 -6.36 -13.23
N GLU A 159 10.22 -7.40 -13.55
CA GLU A 159 9.68 -8.72 -13.87
C GLU A 159 9.12 -9.35 -12.59
N VAL A 160 7.97 -10.01 -12.66
CA VAL A 160 7.32 -10.64 -11.51
C VAL A 160 7.29 -12.14 -11.69
N LYS A 161 8.00 -12.86 -10.83
CA LYS A 161 7.95 -14.32 -10.68
C LYS A 161 7.35 -14.69 -9.33
N SER A 162 7.21 -15.98 -9.08
CA SER A 162 6.68 -16.51 -7.82
C SER A 162 7.60 -17.57 -7.22
N TYR A 163 7.45 -17.79 -5.91
CA TYR A 163 8.00 -18.93 -5.17
C TYR A 163 6.86 -19.65 -4.44
N SER A 164 7.03 -20.94 -4.20
CA SER A 164 6.04 -21.79 -3.52
C SER A 164 5.81 -21.30 -2.08
N TYR A 165 4.55 -21.32 -1.62
CA TYR A 165 4.20 -20.75 -0.32
C TYR A 165 3.00 -21.44 0.33
N TYR A 166 1.87 -21.57 -0.37
CA TYR A 166 0.66 -22.16 0.19
C TYR A 166 0.37 -23.54 -0.39
N ASP A 167 0.29 -24.55 0.48
CA ASP A 167 -0.19 -25.88 0.11
C ASP A 167 -1.71 -25.97 0.31
N SER A 168 -2.44 -26.09 -0.80
CA SER A 168 -3.89 -26.24 -0.80
C SER A 168 -4.40 -27.57 -0.23
N SER A 169 -3.55 -28.59 -0.10
CA SER A 169 -3.93 -29.90 0.44
C SER A 169 -3.90 -29.95 1.98
N THR A 170 -2.95 -29.24 2.60
CA THR A 170 -2.87 -29.09 4.07
C THR A 170 -3.47 -27.78 4.58
N CYS A 171 -3.82 -26.85 3.70
CA CYS A 171 -4.14 -25.45 4.01
C CYS A 171 -3.02 -24.75 4.82
N GLY A 172 -1.77 -25.20 4.65
CA GLY A 172 -0.60 -24.77 5.40
C GLY A 172 0.47 -24.10 4.54
N LEU A 173 1.64 -23.89 5.14
CA LEU A 173 2.82 -23.40 4.44
C LEU A 173 3.48 -24.58 3.71
N ASP A 174 3.71 -24.44 2.41
CA ASP A 174 4.58 -25.35 1.65
C ASP A 174 6.05 -25.01 1.95
N SER A 175 6.49 -25.34 3.17
CA SER A 175 7.84 -25.03 3.63
C SER A 175 8.90 -25.72 2.77
N THR A 176 8.60 -26.93 2.24
CA THR A 176 9.52 -27.69 1.38
C THR A 176 9.71 -27.02 0.02
N GLY A 177 8.63 -26.68 -0.69
CA GLY A 177 8.70 -25.95 -1.96
C GLY A 177 9.30 -24.57 -1.78
N LEU A 178 8.93 -23.86 -0.70
CA LEU A 178 9.47 -22.54 -0.37
C LEU A 178 10.99 -22.58 -0.22
N TYR A 179 11.54 -23.52 0.55
CA TYR A 179 12.99 -23.62 0.76
C TYR A 179 13.73 -24.00 -0.52
N HIS A 180 13.19 -24.96 -1.29
CA HIS A 180 13.74 -25.34 -2.60
C HIS A 180 13.81 -24.14 -3.55
N ASP A 181 12.71 -23.41 -3.69
CA ASP A 181 12.63 -22.28 -4.61
C ASP A 181 13.58 -21.16 -4.19
N LEU A 182 13.62 -20.80 -2.90
CA LEU A 182 14.56 -19.80 -2.37
C LEU A 182 16.03 -20.17 -2.58
N GLN A 183 16.39 -21.46 -2.44
CA GLN A 183 17.75 -21.95 -2.72
C GLN A 183 18.11 -21.94 -4.21
N SER A 184 17.12 -22.03 -5.10
CA SER A 184 17.31 -21.99 -6.56
C SER A 184 17.44 -20.58 -7.14
N LEU A 185 17.15 -19.53 -6.35
CA LEU A 185 17.16 -18.15 -6.85
C LEU A 185 18.59 -17.68 -7.17
N PRO A 186 18.80 -16.96 -8.29
CA PRO A 186 20.08 -16.30 -8.55
C PRO A 186 20.47 -15.34 -7.42
N GLU A 187 21.77 -15.21 -7.16
CA GLU A 187 22.29 -14.21 -6.23
C GLU A 187 21.74 -12.80 -6.54
N LYS A 188 21.50 -12.00 -5.50
CA LYS A 188 20.95 -10.64 -5.61
C LYS A 188 19.57 -10.59 -6.29
N SER A 189 18.80 -11.68 -6.20
CA SER A 189 17.35 -11.68 -6.43
C SER A 189 16.62 -10.85 -5.36
N VAL A 190 15.44 -10.34 -5.72
CA VAL A 190 14.57 -9.59 -4.80
C VAL A 190 13.39 -10.46 -4.42
N VAL A 191 13.18 -10.73 -3.13
CA VAL A 191 12.08 -11.57 -2.64
C VAL A 191 11.14 -10.73 -1.79
N LEU A 192 9.84 -10.81 -2.06
CA LEU A 192 8.82 -10.23 -1.21
C LEU A 192 8.36 -11.25 -0.17
N PHE A 193 8.39 -10.86 1.09
CA PHE A 193 7.72 -11.58 2.18
C PHE A 193 6.61 -10.71 2.77
N HIS A 194 5.53 -11.34 3.24
CA HIS A 194 4.59 -10.69 4.15
C HIS A 194 5.16 -10.88 5.56
N ALA A 195 5.24 -9.81 6.36
CA ALA A 195 5.82 -9.88 7.71
C ALA A 195 4.98 -10.79 8.64
N CYS A 196 3.66 -10.67 8.52
CA CYS A 196 2.63 -11.49 9.17
C CYS A 196 1.28 -11.23 8.47
N ALA A 197 0.24 -11.98 8.88
CA ALA A 197 -1.10 -11.97 8.34
C ALA A 197 -1.13 -12.07 6.79
N HIS A 198 -0.47 -13.10 6.24
CA HIS A 198 -0.33 -13.28 4.80
C HIS A 198 -1.67 -13.13 4.04
N ASN A 199 -1.66 -12.30 3.00
CA ASN A 199 -2.83 -12.05 2.17
C ASN A 199 -2.64 -12.74 0.80
N PRO A 200 -3.52 -13.68 0.40
CA PRO A 200 -4.89 -13.89 0.91
C PRO A 200 -5.09 -15.03 1.93
N THR A 201 -4.06 -15.84 2.25
CA THR A 201 -4.28 -17.17 2.87
C THR A 201 -4.43 -17.17 4.39
N GLY A 202 -3.95 -16.15 5.09
CA GLY A 202 -3.84 -16.12 6.56
C GLY A 202 -2.79 -17.07 7.15
N VAL A 203 -1.99 -17.74 6.30
CA VAL A 203 -0.93 -18.66 6.72
C VAL A 203 0.39 -17.91 6.81
N ASP A 204 0.97 -17.84 8.01
CA ASP A 204 2.27 -17.23 8.26
C ASP A 204 3.34 -18.28 8.62
N PRO A 205 4.63 -18.07 8.27
CA PRO A 205 5.70 -18.96 8.70
C PRO A 205 5.88 -18.93 10.22
N LYS A 206 6.02 -20.11 10.80
CA LYS A 206 6.45 -20.29 12.20
C LYS A 206 7.88 -19.83 12.35
N MET A 207 8.29 -19.64 13.60
CA MET A 207 9.57 -19.00 13.85
C MET A 207 10.81 -19.85 13.52
N ALA A 208 10.69 -21.17 13.59
CA ALA A 208 11.71 -22.07 13.04
C ALA A 208 11.85 -21.91 11.51
N GLU A 209 10.74 -21.66 10.82
CA GLU A 209 10.69 -21.50 9.37
C GLU A 209 11.25 -20.15 8.93
N TRP A 210 11.03 -19.08 9.70
CA TRP A 210 11.70 -17.78 9.52
C TRP A 210 13.21 -17.85 9.70
N LYS A 211 13.71 -18.60 10.71
CA LYS A 211 15.16 -18.84 10.86
C LYS A 211 15.74 -19.56 9.64
N GLU A 212 15.03 -20.55 9.10
CA GLU A 212 15.45 -21.28 7.90
C GLU A 212 15.41 -20.41 6.64
N ILE A 213 14.36 -19.61 6.44
CA ILE A 213 14.30 -18.59 5.36
C ILE A 213 15.49 -17.64 5.44
N SER A 214 15.80 -17.11 6.63
CA SER A 214 16.94 -16.22 6.81
C SER A 214 18.28 -16.91 6.50
N ARG A 215 18.43 -18.17 6.95
CA ARG A 215 19.61 -19.01 6.69
C ARG A 215 19.82 -19.25 5.20
N ILE A 216 18.76 -19.53 4.44
CA ILE A 216 18.81 -19.74 3.00
C ILE A 216 19.18 -18.44 2.27
N CYS A 217 18.51 -17.32 2.61
CA CYS A 217 18.77 -16.05 1.94
C CYS A 217 20.16 -15.44 2.24
N LYS A 218 20.90 -15.94 3.25
CA LYS A 218 22.23 -15.40 3.63
C LYS A 218 23.40 -16.37 3.56
N GLY A 219 23.16 -17.67 3.74
CA GLY A 219 24.20 -18.68 3.98
C GLY A 219 24.73 -18.67 5.42
N PHE A 220 23.91 -19.12 6.38
CA PHE A 220 24.19 -19.19 7.85
C PHE A 220 24.36 -17.80 8.51
N ALA A 221 24.00 -17.50 9.78
CA ALA A 221 23.10 -18.06 10.81
C ALA A 221 22.80 -16.87 11.82
N THR A 222 21.94 -16.91 12.86
CA THR A 222 21.60 -17.96 13.84
C THR A 222 20.18 -17.79 14.43
N GLY A 223 19.94 -16.80 15.30
CA GLY A 223 18.62 -16.23 15.59
C GLY A 223 18.10 -16.11 17.03
N ASP A 224 17.25 -15.09 17.26
CA ASP A 224 16.36 -14.87 18.43
C ASP A 224 15.17 -13.93 18.08
N LEU A 225 14.10 -13.93 18.89
CA LEU A 225 12.70 -13.84 18.42
C LEU A 225 11.81 -12.84 19.20
N ASP A 226 10.92 -12.10 18.52
CA ASP A 226 9.88 -11.29 19.19
C ASP A 226 8.62 -11.03 18.31
N ASN A 227 7.49 -11.64 18.67
CA ASN A 227 6.62 -12.41 17.75
C ASN A 227 6.09 -11.73 16.47
N ASP A 228 5.36 -10.60 16.53
CA ASP A 228 4.69 -10.03 15.34
C ASP A 228 5.66 -9.38 14.33
N ALA A 229 6.87 -9.06 14.81
CA ALA A 229 7.96 -8.51 14.02
C ALA A 229 9.11 -9.50 13.86
N ALA A 230 9.00 -10.71 14.43
CA ALA A 230 10.13 -11.60 14.67
C ALA A 230 10.84 -11.98 13.37
N GLY A 231 10.10 -12.30 12.30
CA GLY A 231 10.69 -12.56 10.99
C GLY A 231 11.50 -11.36 10.46
N VAL A 232 10.94 -10.14 10.55
CA VAL A 232 11.63 -8.91 10.10
C VAL A 232 12.84 -8.59 10.97
N ARG A 233 12.74 -8.72 12.30
CA ARG A 233 13.85 -8.50 13.24
C ARG A 233 14.94 -9.55 13.07
N GLN A 234 14.58 -10.82 12.92
CA GLN A 234 15.49 -11.92 12.64
C GLN A 234 16.28 -11.64 11.36
N LEU A 235 15.58 -11.27 10.28
CA LEU A 235 16.23 -10.94 9.02
C LEU A 235 17.21 -9.75 9.16
N ALA A 236 16.82 -8.72 9.93
CA ALA A 236 17.63 -7.54 10.19
C ALA A 236 18.85 -7.85 11.07
N ALA A 237 18.66 -8.60 12.15
CA ALA A 237 19.70 -8.98 13.11
C ALA A 237 20.75 -9.89 12.48
N ASP A 238 20.35 -10.80 11.59
CA ASP A 238 21.29 -11.58 10.80
C ASP A 238 22.05 -10.71 9.77
N GLY A 239 21.61 -9.47 9.50
CA GLY A 239 22.27 -8.50 8.59
C GLY A 239 21.76 -8.49 7.14
N HIS A 240 20.46 -8.73 6.88
CA HIS A 240 19.93 -8.65 5.50
C HIS A 240 19.75 -7.21 5.03
N ASN A 241 19.94 -6.97 3.73
CA ASN A 241 19.56 -5.71 3.10
C ASN A 241 18.03 -5.65 2.96
N LEU A 242 17.37 -4.83 3.77
CA LEU A 242 15.91 -4.82 3.90
C LEU A 242 15.27 -3.50 3.44
N LEU A 243 14.15 -3.65 2.73
CA LEU A 243 13.17 -2.60 2.47
C LEU A 243 11.85 -3.03 3.13
N LEU A 244 11.41 -2.27 4.12
CA LEU A 244 10.17 -2.51 4.85
C LEU A 244 9.09 -1.51 4.42
N CYS A 245 7.92 -2.01 4.01
CA CYS A 245 6.72 -1.21 3.79
C CYS A 245 5.73 -1.43 4.94
N GLN A 246 5.39 -0.37 5.68
CA GLN A 246 4.40 -0.40 6.77
C GLN A 246 3.12 0.33 6.36
N SER A 247 1.95 -0.18 6.76
CA SER A 247 0.65 0.47 6.52
C SER A 247 -0.13 0.58 7.81
N PHE A 248 -0.62 1.79 8.10
CA PHE A 248 -1.42 2.06 9.31
C PHE A 248 -2.94 1.92 9.08
N SER A 249 -3.36 1.45 7.91
CA SER A 249 -4.79 1.32 7.61
C SER A 249 -5.53 0.28 8.44
N LYS A 250 -4.85 -0.78 8.92
CA LYS A 250 -5.50 -1.86 9.68
C LYS A 250 -5.29 -1.68 11.18
N ASN A 251 -4.04 -1.69 11.64
CA ASN A 251 -3.69 -1.60 13.07
C ASN A 251 -4.19 -0.32 13.75
N LEU A 252 -4.16 0.84 13.06
CA LEU A 252 -4.76 2.09 13.53
C LEU A 252 -6.12 2.41 12.86
N GLY A 253 -6.70 1.51 12.06
CA GLY A 253 -7.95 1.76 11.34
C GLY A 253 -7.92 2.96 10.37
N LEU A 254 -6.73 3.49 10.01
CA LEU A 254 -6.55 4.69 9.19
C LEU A 254 -6.70 4.36 7.69
N TYR A 255 -7.84 3.77 7.32
CA TYR A 255 -8.14 3.39 5.94
C TYR A 255 -8.18 4.61 5.02
N GLY A 256 -9.11 5.55 5.21
CA GLY A 256 -9.26 6.72 4.32
C GLY A 256 -8.05 7.66 4.31
N GLU A 257 -7.33 7.76 5.43
CA GLU A 257 -6.24 8.71 5.67
C GLU A 257 -4.93 8.42 4.92
N ARG A 258 -4.82 7.22 4.33
CA ARG A 258 -3.68 6.77 3.51
C ARG A 258 -2.33 6.93 4.22
N VAL A 259 -2.19 6.38 5.42
CA VAL A 259 -0.94 6.46 6.23
C VAL A 259 -0.12 5.17 6.17
N GLY A 260 1.20 5.32 6.13
CA GLY A 260 2.19 4.23 6.10
C GLY A 260 3.61 4.76 6.30
N ALA A 261 4.60 3.94 5.94
CA ALA A 261 6.00 4.36 5.80
C ALA A 261 6.77 3.38 4.90
N MET A 262 7.93 3.83 4.39
CA MET A 262 8.95 2.94 3.85
C MET A 262 10.27 3.19 4.60
N THR A 263 10.83 2.11 5.12
CA THR A 263 12.14 2.10 5.79
C THR A 263 13.11 1.32 4.92
N VAL A 264 14.29 1.89 4.67
CA VAL A 264 15.39 1.21 3.98
C VAL A 264 16.51 1.06 5.00
N LEU A 265 16.96 -0.16 5.21
CA LEU A 265 18.14 -0.41 6.04
C LEU A 265 19.39 -0.07 5.22
N CYS A 266 20.25 0.77 5.78
CA CYS A 266 21.45 1.28 5.12
C CYS A 266 22.69 0.94 5.94
N SER A 267 23.84 0.79 5.28
CA SER A 267 25.11 0.43 5.93
C SER A 267 25.58 1.50 6.93
N ASP A 268 25.37 2.78 6.59
CA ASP A 268 25.87 3.92 7.36
C ASP A 268 25.03 5.22 7.17
N PRO A 269 25.22 6.26 8.01
CA PRO A 269 24.51 7.54 7.93
C PRO A 269 24.78 8.41 6.68
N GLU A 270 25.77 8.11 5.86
CA GLU A 270 26.02 8.78 4.57
C GLU A 270 25.36 8.06 3.40
N GLU A 271 25.38 6.72 3.37
CA GLU A 271 24.59 5.89 2.44
C GLU A 271 23.11 6.22 2.56
N ALA A 272 22.64 6.26 3.80
CA ALA A 272 21.40 6.86 4.22
C ALA A 272 21.10 8.18 3.47
N LYS A 273 21.88 9.25 3.69
CA LYS A 273 21.63 10.57 3.07
C LYS A 273 21.56 10.50 1.54
N ARG A 274 22.36 9.64 0.89
CA ARG A 274 22.30 9.40 -0.56
C ARG A 274 20.96 8.79 -0.95
N VAL A 275 20.51 7.72 -0.29
CA VAL A 275 19.20 7.08 -0.53
C VAL A 275 18.05 8.07 -0.29
N GLU A 276 18.06 8.82 0.83
CA GLU A 276 17.10 9.90 1.13
C GLU A 276 16.94 10.88 -0.03
N SER A 277 18.06 11.35 -0.60
CA SER A 277 18.04 12.34 -1.67
C SER A 277 17.33 11.82 -2.93
N GLN A 278 17.60 10.56 -3.31
CA GLN A 278 16.97 9.93 -4.48
C GLN A 278 15.48 9.65 -4.26
N LEU A 279 15.09 9.23 -3.05
CA LEU A 279 13.68 9.05 -2.69
C LEU A 279 12.90 10.36 -2.81
N LYS A 280 13.44 11.49 -2.31
CA LYS A 280 12.82 12.82 -2.47
C LYS A 280 12.66 13.21 -3.94
N ILE A 281 13.67 12.94 -4.78
CA ILE A 281 13.63 13.21 -6.23
C ILE A 281 12.53 12.38 -6.92
N ILE A 282 12.33 11.12 -6.51
CA ILE A 282 11.30 10.23 -7.07
C ILE A 282 9.88 10.61 -6.60
N ILE A 283 9.71 10.97 -5.33
CA ILE A 283 8.41 11.38 -4.76
C ILE A 283 7.86 12.66 -5.41
N ARG A 284 8.74 13.66 -5.59
CA ARG A 284 8.32 15.02 -5.96
C ARG A 284 7.48 15.12 -7.25
N PRO A 285 7.83 14.46 -8.37
CA PRO A 285 6.99 14.46 -9.57
C PRO A 285 5.78 13.51 -9.49
N LEU A 286 5.72 12.60 -8.52
CA LEU A 286 4.58 11.66 -8.38
C LEU A 286 3.41 12.30 -7.63
N TYR A 287 3.66 13.00 -6.52
CA TYR A 287 2.61 13.63 -5.70
C TYR A 287 3.10 14.82 -4.86
N SER A 288 4.25 15.41 -5.16
CA SER A 288 4.94 16.46 -4.39
C SER A 288 5.34 16.08 -2.96
N ASN A 289 4.36 15.87 -2.08
CA ASN A 289 4.53 15.62 -0.66
C ASN A 289 3.33 14.83 -0.08
N PRO A 290 3.54 13.99 0.95
CA PRO A 290 2.48 13.16 1.51
C PRO A 290 1.37 13.94 2.25
N PRO A 291 0.15 13.39 2.37
CA PRO A 291 -0.92 13.94 3.21
C PRO A 291 -0.57 13.89 4.71
N ILE A 292 -0.94 14.95 5.44
CA ILE A 292 -0.50 15.21 6.83
C ILE A 292 -1.46 14.70 7.91
N ASN A 293 -2.75 14.53 7.63
CA ASN A 293 -3.77 14.37 8.68
C ASN A 293 -3.58 13.07 9.49
N GLY A 294 -3.76 11.90 8.86
CA GLY A 294 -3.48 10.63 9.52
C GLY A 294 -2.02 10.45 9.98
N ALA A 295 -1.06 11.17 9.39
CA ALA A 295 0.32 11.20 9.88
C ALA A 295 0.40 11.77 11.31
N ARG A 296 -0.28 12.89 11.56
CA ARG A 296 -0.41 13.51 12.89
C ARG A 296 -1.13 12.58 13.86
N ILE A 297 -2.23 11.95 13.43
CA ILE A 297 -3.01 11.01 14.26
C ILE A 297 -2.14 9.83 14.71
N ALA A 298 -1.48 9.15 13.76
CA ALA A 298 -0.59 8.02 14.08
C ALA A 298 0.56 8.43 14.99
N THR A 299 1.23 9.55 14.68
CA THR A 299 2.35 10.08 15.49
C THR A 299 1.92 10.43 16.91
N HIS A 300 0.75 11.03 17.08
CA HIS A 300 0.24 11.41 18.40
C HIS A 300 -0.12 10.18 19.24
N ILE A 301 -0.75 9.15 18.66
CA ILE A 301 -1.01 7.87 19.34
C ILE A 301 0.32 7.22 19.75
N LEU A 302 1.24 7.04 18.81
CA LEU A 302 2.52 6.35 19.02
C LEU A 302 3.47 7.07 20.01
N ASN A 303 3.40 8.40 20.13
CA ASN A 303 4.23 9.17 21.05
C ASN A 303 3.57 9.49 22.40
N THR A 304 2.29 9.16 22.62
CA THR A 304 1.57 9.47 23.87
C THR A 304 1.34 8.19 24.66
N PRO A 305 2.06 7.92 25.77
CA PRO A 305 2.01 6.63 26.47
C PRO A 305 0.59 6.17 26.84
N ALA A 306 -0.29 7.09 27.24
CA ALA A 306 -1.68 6.77 27.56
C ALA A 306 -2.50 6.33 26.32
N LEU A 307 -2.27 6.92 25.14
CA LEU A 307 -2.93 6.52 23.89
C LEU A 307 -2.29 5.27 23.29
N TYR A 308 -0.98 5.08 23.46
CA TYR A 308 -0.26 3.89 23.03
C TYR A 308 -0.67 2.66 23.82
N ASN A 309 -0.86 2.78 25.14
CA ASN A 309 -1.30 1.67 26.01
C ASN A 309 -2.80 1.35 25.89
N GLU A 310 -3.62 2.26 25.33
CA GLU A 310 -5.04 2.04 25.03
C GLU A 310 -5.25 1.42 23.63
N TRP A 311 -4.25 1.52 22.76
CA TRP A 311 -4.29 1.07 21.37
C TRP A 311 -3.91 -0.42 21.25
#